data_AF-T1EB48-F1
#
_entry.id   AF-T1EB48-F1
#
_cell.length_a   1.000
_cell.length_b   1.000
_cell.length_c   1.000
_cell.angle_alpha   90.00
_cell.angle_beta   90.00
_cell.angle_gamma   90.00
#
_symmetry.space_group_name_H-M   'P 1'
#
loop_
_entity.id
_entity.type
_entity.pdbx_description
1 polymer ?
#
loop_
_entity_poly.entity_id
_entity_poly.type
_entity_poly.pdbx_seq_one_letter_code
_entity_poly.pdbx_strand_id
1 'polypeptide(L)'
;VKRIWNQLFGRYLLVTNTISSGVLMLIGDVAAQEIELRRDHQPTTAGYDQRRLFNMTLVGLSQGPLHHYLYKWVDAFLPGASIRTVFKKIGIDQFIISPIFIITYMYSAGLLEGASFASCTTELRQKYWTIYAADWLVWPPTQFINFYLLGPKYRVLYINAITMLYNVFLCYIKHNDDLLSFLNSEDSGDSAAPGKG
;
A
#
# COMPACT_ATOMS: atom_id res chain seq x y z
N VAL A 1 -5.34 -17.72 -24.51
CA VAL A 1 -4.55 -16.80 -23.66
C VAL A 1 -4.51 -15.36 -24.19
N LYS A 2 -3.90 -15.04 -25.36
CA LYS A 2 -3.84 -13.66 -25.91
C LYS A 2 -5.19 -12.92 -26.03
N ARG A 3 -6.25 -13.60 -26.47
CA ARG A 3 -7.59 -12.99 -26.66
C ARG A 3 -8.28 -12.64 -25.33
N ILE A 4 -8.08 -13.46 -24.30
CA ILE A 4 -8.57 -13.21 -22.93
C ILE A 4 -7.78 -12.07 -22.29
N TRP A 5 -6.46 -12.06 -22.49
CA TRP A 5 -5.57 -10.99 -22.05
C TRP A 5 -5.98 -9.62 -22.63
N ASN A 6 -6.25 -9.54 -23.93
CA ASN A 6 -6.69 -8.29 -24.56
C ASN A 6 -8.08 -7.82 -24.10
N GLN A 7 -8.95 -8.73 -23.67
CA GLN A 7 -10.26 -8.37 -23.10
C GLN A 7 -10.13 -7.88 -21.66
N LEU A 8 -9.37 -8.59 -20.83
CA LEU A 8 -9.14 -8.26 -19.40
C LEU A 8 -8.37 -6.94 -19.21
N PHE A 9 -7.35 -6.69 -20.03
CA PHE A 9 -6.50 -5.50 -19.94
C PHE A 9 -6.86 -4.40 -20.95
N GLY A 10 -7.92 -4.61 -21.74
CA GLY A 10 -8.46 -3.61 -22.67
C GLY A 10 -9.84 -3.14 -22.25
N ARG A 11 -10.87 -3.97 -22.52
CA ARG A 11 -12.28 -3.60 -22.31
C ARG A 11 -12.70 -3.65 -20.83
N TYR A 12 -12.11 -4.54 -20.04
CA TYR A 12 -12.47 -4.78 -18.63
C TYR A 12 -11.39 -4.34 -17.64
N LEU A 13 -10.46 -3.46 -18.05
CA LEU A 13 -9.32 -3.07 -17.23
C LEU A 13 -9.73 -2.53 -15.85
N LEU A 14 -10.83 -1.77 -15.78
CA LEU A 14 -11.39 -1.30 -14.51
C LEU A 14 -11.78 -2.47 -13.59
N VAL A 15 -12.52 -3.45 -14.11
CA VAL A 15 -12.98 -4.62 -13.33
C VAL A 15 -11.79 -5.45 -12.87
N THR A 16 -10.83 -5.69 -13.76
CA THR A 16 -9.61 -6.44 -13.43
C THR A 16 -8.82 -5.73 -12.33
N ASN A 17 -8.63 -4.41 -12.42
CA ASN A 17 -7.92 -3.63 -11.40
C ASN A 17 -8.66 -3.68 -10.06
N THR A 18 -9.97 -3.46 -10.05
CA THR A 18 -10.80 -3.53 -8.85
C THR A 18 -10.71 -4.89 -8.16
N ILE A 19 -10.99 -5.97 -8.88
CA ILE A 19 -10.97 -7.32 -8.30
C ILE A 19 -9.56 -7.69 -7.83
N SER A 20 -8.53 -7.38 -8.64
CA SER A 20 -7.14 -7.69 -8.26
C SER A 20 -6.71 -6.94 -7.01
N SER A 21 -7.08 -5.67 -6.86
CA SER A 21 -6.79 -4.89 -5.66
C SER A 21 -7.49 -5.47 -4.42
N GLY A 22 -8.75 -5.88 -4.53
CA GLY A 22 -9.46 -6.55 -3.44
C GLY A 22 -8.79 -7.87 -3.01
N VAL A 23 -8.44 -8.72 -3.97
CA VAL A 23 -7.78 -10.01 -3.71
C VAL A 23 -6.38 -9.82 -3.12
N LEU A 24 -5.58 -8.89 -3.65
CA LEU A 24 -4.25 -8.61 -3.12
C LEU A 24 -4.32 -8.03 -1.70
N MET A 25 -5.34 -7.23 -1.38
CA MET A 25 -5.51 -6.72 -0.02
C MET A 25 -5.97 -7.81 0.94
N LEU A 26 -6.86 -8.71 0.52
CA LEU A 26 -7.25 -9.89 1.29
C LEU A 26 -6.04 -10.76 1.64
N ILE A 27 -5.21 -11.10 0.65
CA ILE A 27 -4.00 -11.92 0.87
C ILE A 27 -3.01 -11.18 1.78
N GLY A 28 -2.85 -9.87 1.58
CA GLY A 28 -2.03 -9.02 2.44
C GLY A 28 -2.47 -9.06 3.90
N ASP A 29 -3.76 -8.96 4.14
CA ASP A 29 -4.31 -9.00 5.51
C ASP A 29 -4.20 -10.38 6.16
N VAL A 30 -4.39 -11.48 5.41
CA VAL A 30 -4.13 -12.84 5.91
C VAL A 30 -2.68 -12.96 6.40
N ALA A 31 -1.73 -12.50 5.60
CA ALA A 31 -0.31 -12.54 5.99
C ALA A 31 0.01 -11.60 7.16
N ALA A 32 -0.62 -10.42 7.24
CA ALA A 32 -0.47 -9.51 8.38
C ALA A 32 -0.99 -10.15 9.68
N GLN A 33 -2.18 -10.76 9.65
CA GLN A 33 -2.74 -11.46 10.80
C GLN A 33 -1.89 -12.68 11.20
N GLU A 34 -1.33 -13.41 10.24
CA GLU A 34 -0.40 -14.50 10.53
C GLU A 34 0.87 -14.02 11.26
N ILE A 35 1.40 -12.85 10.89
CA ILE A 35 2.53 -12.22 11.60
C ILE A 35 2.12 -11.87 13.03
N GLU A 36 0.94 -11.29 13.22
CA GLU A 36 0.41 -10.92 14.54
C GLU A 36 0.21 -12.15 15.45
N LEU A 37 -0.40 -13.23 14.95
CA LEU A 37 -0.62 -14.47 15.69
C LEU A 37 0.71 -15.08 16.17
N ARG A 38 1.73 -15.07 15.31
CA ARG A 38 3.08 -15.57 15.65
C ARG A 38 3.79 -14.68 16.66
N ARG A 39 3.68 -13.36 16.51
CA ARG A 39 4.25 -12.37 17.46
C ARG A 39 3.67 -12.57 18.85
N ASP A 40 2.34 -12.72 18.93
CA ASP A 40 1.60 -12.79 20.20
C ASP A 40 1.58 -14.22 20.80
N HIS A 41 2.33 -15.16 20.21
CA HIS A 41 2.41 -16.57 20.63
C HIS A 41 1.04 -17.23 20.78
N GLN A 42 0.07 -16.82 19.95
CA GLN A 42 -1.27 -17.40 19.97
C GLN A 42 -1.24 -18.82 19.42
N PRO A 43 -2.09 -19.72 19.95
CA PRO A 43 -2.16 -21.08 19.42
C PRO A 43 -2.62 -21.05 17.95
N THR A 44 -2.07 -21.95 17.12
CA THR A 44 -2.45 -22.09 15.69
C THR A 44 -3.94 -22.34 15.44
N THR A 45 -4.72 -22.60 16.49
CA THR A 45 -6.20 -22.71 16.45
C THR A 45 -6.91 -21.37 16.51
N ALA A 46 -6.22 -20.27 16.82
CA ALA A 46 -6.76 -18.92 16.75
C ALA A 46 -7.06 -18.61 15.27
N GLY A 47 -8.35 -18.48 14.94
CA GLY A 47 -8.76 -18.15 13.59
C GLY A 47 -8.48 -16.70 13.22
N TYR A 48 -8.42 -16.41 11.92
CA TYR A 48 -8.34 -15.03 11.43
C TYR A 48 -9.63 -14.26 11.69
N ASP A 49 -9.50 -12.96 11.98
CA ASP A 49 -10.61 -12.02 12.10
C ASP A 49 -11.29 -11.85 10.73
N GLN A 50 -12.44 -12.51 10.58
CA GLN A 50 -13.22 -12.49 9.34
C GLN A 50 -13.78 -11.10 9.03
N ARG A 51 -14.10 -10.30 10.05
CA ARG A 51 -14.61 -8.94 9.85
C ARG A 51 -13.50 -8.05 9.30
N ARG A 52 -12.28 -8.18 9.85
CA ARG A 52 -11.10 -7.47 9.34
C ARG A 52 -10.79 -7.89 7.90
N LEU A 53 -10.77 -9.20 7.60
CA LEU A 53 -10.55 -9.69 6.23
C LEU A 53 -11.56 -9.11 5.23
N PHE A 54 -12.84 -9.10 5.61
CA PHE A 54 -13.91 -8.52 4.80
C PHE A 54 -13.70 -7.02 4.58
N ASN A 55 -13.43 -6.27 5.66
CA ASN A 55 -13.19 -4.84 5.61
C ASN A 55 -11.98 -4.50 4.72
N MET A 56 -10.85 -5.18 4.90
CA MET A 56 -9.64 -4.96 4.08
C MET A 56 -9.88 -5.34 2.61
N THR A 57 -10.66 -6.38 2.35
CA THR A 57 -11.06 -6.71 0.97
C THR A 57 -11.86 -5.55 0.34
N LEU A 58 -12.83 -4.98 1.07
CA LEU A 58 -13.61 -3.83 0.61
C LEU A 58 -12.75 -2.58 0.40
N VAL A 59 -11.77 -2.33 1.29
CA VAL A 59 -10.76 -1.28 1.09
C VAL A 59 -10.04 -1.50 -0.23
N GLY A 60 -9.50 -2.69 -0.49
CA GLY A 60 -8.83 -3.02 -1.76
C GLY A 60 -9.73 -2.83 -2.98
N LEU A 61 -11.00 -3.27 -2.91
CA LEU A 61 -11.97 -3.07 -3.98
C LEU A 61 -12.25 -1.59 -4.23
N SER A 62 -12.29 -0.75 -3.19
CA SER A 62 -12.49 0.70 -3.33
C SER A 62 -11.28 1.41 -3.94
N GLN A 63 -10.07 0.90 -3.68
CA GLN A 63 -8.82 1.45 -4.18
C GLN A 63 -8.63 1.20 -5.68
N GLY A 64 -9.10 0.07 -6.22
CA GLY A 64 -8.89 -0.27 -7.64
C GLY A 64 -9.46 0.75 -8.65
N PRO A 65 -10.72 1.22 -8.52
CA PRO A 65 -11.26 2.30 -9.35
C PRO A 65 -10.47 3.59 -9.19
N LEU A 66 -10.11 3.96 -7.95
CA LEU A 66 -9.32 5.16 -7.67
C LEU A 66 -7.97 5.10 -8.42
N HIS A 67 -7.27 3.98 -8.34
CA HIS A 67 -6.05 3.74 -9.11
C HIS A 67 -6.29 3.87 -10.61
N HIS A 68 -7.31 3.20 -11.13
CA HIS A 68 -7.61 3.21 -12.56
C HIS A 68 -7.84 4.62 -13.12
N TYR A 69 -8.63 5.45 -12.43
CA TYR A 69 -8.93 6.80 -12.91
C TYR A 69 -7.77 7.77 -12.72
N LEU A 70 -7.05 7.69 -11.59
CA LEU A 70 -5.90 8.55 -11.33
C LEU A 70 -4.76 8.29 -12.33
N TYR A 71 -4.40 7.02 -12.59
CA TYR A 71 -3.36 6.72 -13.57
C TYR A 71 -3.79 7.05 -15.00
N LYS A 72 -5.07 6.88 -15.35
CA LYS A 72 -5.61 7.37 -16.63
C LYS A 72 -5.47 8.89 -16.78
N TRP A 73 -5.72 9.64 -15.71
CA TRP A 73 -5.56 11.09 -15.70
C TRP A 73 -4.08 11.49 -15.88
N VAL A 74 -3.16 10.82 -15.17
CA VAL A 74 -1.71 11.04 -15.34
C VAL A 74 -1.26 10.75 -16.76
N ASP A 75 -1.72 9.66 -17.36
CA ASP A 75 -1.35 9.29 -18.73
C ASP A 75 -1.91 10.24 -19.79
N ALA A 76 -3.09 10.81 -19.54
CA ALA A 76 -3.66 11.86 -20.40
C ALA A 76 -2.87 13.18 -20.29
N PHE A 77 -2.39 13.52 -19.08
CA PHE A 77 -1.63 14.75 -18.83
C PHE A 77 -0.16 14.65 -19.28
N LEU A 78 0.46 13.47 -19.17
CA LEU A 78 1.84 13.19 -19.55
C LEU A 78 1.93 12.01 -20.54
N PRO A 79 1.56 12.23 -21.81
CA PRO A 79 1.67 11.20 -22.83
C PRO A 79 3.13 10.86 -23.14
N GLY A 80 3.38 9.58 -23.41
CA GLY A 80 4.70 9.07 -23.80
C GLY A 80 5.52 8.44 -22.67
N ALA A 81 6.67 7.89 -23.04
CA ALA A 81 7.53 7.07 -22.16
C ALA A 81 9.01 7.51 -22.19
N SER A 82 9.28 8.78 -22.51
CA SER A 82 10.64 9.33 -22.43
C SER A 82 11.16 9.29 -20.98
N ILE A 83 12.47 9.19 -20.76
CA ILE A 83 13.06 9.21 -19.40
C ILE A 83 12.60 10.44 -18.62
N ARG A 84 12.55 11.60 -19.27
CA ARG A 84 12.03 12.85 -18.67
C ARG A 84 10.55 12.73 -18.29
N THR A 85 9.74 12.07 -19.10
CA THR A 85 8.34 11.78 -18.79
C THR A 85 8.22 10.82 -17.61
N VAL A 86 9.06 9.78 -17.53
CA VAL A 86 9.07 8.82 -16.42
C VAL A 86 9.39 9.52 -15.09
N PHE A 87 10.41 10.36 -15.04
CA PHE A 87 10.72 11.13 -13.81
C PHE A 87 9.58 12.07 -13.39
N LYS A 88 8.92 12.72 -14.35
CA LYS A 88 7.72 13.54 -14.06
C LYS A 88 6.58 12.70 -13.51
N LYS A 89 6.35 11.51 -14.06
CA LYS A 89 5.31 10.57 -13.58
C LYS A 89 5.62 10.10 -12.16
N ILE A 90 6.86 9.75 -11.85
CA ILE A 90 7.29 9.41 -10.49
C ILE A 90 7.07 10.59 -9.54
N GLY A 91 7.39 11.82 -9.96
CA GLY A 91 7.11 13.01 -9.15
C GLY A 91 5.61 13.20 -8.87
N ILE A 92 4.76 13.11 -9.89
CA ILE A 92 3.30 13.21 -9.70
C ILE A 92 2.78 12.09 -8.80
N ASP A 93 3.27 10.87 -9.03
CA ASP A 93 2.90 9.69 -8.25
C ASP A 93 3.17 9.95 -6.76
N GLN A 94 4.41 10.30 -6.42
CA GLN A 94 4.81 10.44 -5.03
C GLN A 94 4.25 11.69 -4.34
N PHE A 95 4.09 12.82 -5.05
CA PHE A 95 3.64 14.08 -4.43
C PHE A 95 2.13 14.30 -4.45
N ILE A 96 1.39 13.61 -5.31
CA ILE A 96 -0.06 13.81 -5.47
C ILE A 96 -0.80 12.50 -5.26
N ILE A 97 -0.40 11.46 -5.97
CA ILE A 97 -1.16 10.21 -6.03
C ILE A 97 -1.00 9.40 -4.74
N SER A 98 0.23 9.21 -4.25
CA SER A 98 0.52 8.51 -2.99
C SER A 98 -0.19 9.14 -1.79
N PRO A 99 -0.14 10.47 -1.55
CA PRO A 99 -0.93 11.10 -0.48
C PRO A 99 -2.44 10.82 -0.57
N ILE A 100 -3.02 10.87 -1.78
CA ILE A 100 -4.44 10.56 -1.99
C ILE A 100 -4.73 9.10 -1.64
N PHE A 101 -3.89 8.16 -2.05
CA PHE A 101 -4.07 6.75 -1.72
C PHE A 101 -3.95 6.47 -0.23
N ILE A 102 -2.94 7.03 0.44
CA ILE A 102 -2.75 6.83 1.88
C ILE A 102 -3.97 7.37 2.66
N ILE A 103 -4.42 8.59 2.32
CA ILE A 103 -5.59 9.20 2.96
C ILE A 103 -6.83 8.34 2.73
N THR A 104 -7.12 7.98 1.48
CA THR A 104 -8.32 7.18 1.16
C THR A 104 -8.27 5.78 1.75
N TYR A 105 -7.09 5.15 1.80
CA TYR A 105 -6.87 3.87 2.50
C TYR A 105 -7.20 3.99 3.98
N MET A 106 -6.60 4.94 4.70
CA MET A 106 -6.80 5.09 6.15
C MET A 106 -8.26 5.41 6.50
N TYR A 107 -8.90 6.31 5.76
CA TYR A 107 -10.31 6.63 5.99
C TYR A 107 -11.25 5.49 5.64
N SER A 108 -11.04 4.81 4.50
CA SER A 108 -11.90 3.69 4.12
C SER A 108 -11.78 2.54 5.11
N ALA A 109 -10.56 2.21 5.55
CA ALA A 109 -10.30 1.20 6.57
C ALA A 109 -10.99 1.55 7.90
N GLY A 110 -10.73 2.73 8.45
CA GLY A 110 -11.31 3.15 9.74
C GLY A 110 -12.84 3.23 9.72
N LEU A 111 -13.43 3.77 8.65
CA LEU A 111 -14.88 3.88 8.53
C LEU A 111 -15.56 2.50 8.40
N LEU A 112 -14.95 1.55 7.67
CA LEU A 112 -15.46 0.17 7.57
C LEU A 112 -15.32 -0.61 8.89
N GLU A 113 -14.32 -0.28 9.70
CA GLU A 113 -14.15 -0.79 11.06
C GLU A 113 -15.16 -0.18 12.06
N GLY A 114 -15.87 0.89 11.66
CA GLY A 114 -16.86 1.59 12.48
C GLY A 114 -16.29 2.73 13.32
N ALA A 115 -15.07 3.19 13.00
CA ALA A 115 -14.47 4.34 13.66
C ALA A 115 -15.17 5.65 13.25
N SER A 116 -15.15 6.63 14.15
CA SER A 116 -15.62 7.98 13.83
C SER A 116 -14.66 8.70 12.88
N PHE A 117 -15.14 9.71 12.14
CA PHE A 117 -14.28 10.53 11.29
C PHE A 117 -13.15 11.22 12.07
N ALA A 118 -13.43 11.64 13.30
CA ALA A 118 -12.42 12.23 14.20
C ALA A 118 -11.34 11.21 14.57
N SER A 119 -11.74 9.97 14.90
CA SER A 119 -10.82 8.87 15.18
C SER A 119 -9.93 8.55 13.98
N CYS A 120 -10.53 8.46 12.78
CA CYS A 120 -9.79 8.26 11.53
C CYS A 120 -8.77 9.38 11.27
N THR A 121 -9.15 10.64 11.55
CA THR A 121 -8.25 11.79 11.41
C THR A 121 -7.05 11.70 12.35
N THR A 122 -7.29 11.32 13.61
CA THR A 122 -6.23 11.13 14.60
C THR A 122 -5.29 10.00 14.19
N GLU A 123 -5.84 8.85 13.78
CA GLU A 123 -5.03 7.70 13.35
C GLU A 123 -4.20 8.04 12.10
N LEU A 124 -4.81 8.73 11.12
CA LEU A 124 -4.10 9.24 9.95
C LEU A 124 -2.92 10.11 10.38
N ARG A 125 -3.11 11.10 11.26
CA ARG A 125 -2.01 11.97 11.70
C ARG A 125 -0.86 11.22 12.36
N GLN A 126 -1.15 10.15 13.09
CA GLN A 126 -0.15 9.33 13.76
C GLN A 126 0.63 8.47 12.77
N LYS A 127 -0.05 7.85 11.80
CA LYS A 127 0.54 6.83 10.92
C LYS A 127 1.00 7.36 9.57
N TYR A 128 0.51 8.54 9.15
CA TYR A 128 0.72 9.07 7.80
C TYR A 128 2.18 9.15 7.42
N TRP A 129 3.02 9.75 8.28
CA TRP A 129 4.43 9.95 7.94
C TRP A 129 5.20 8.64 7.84
N THR A 130 4.88 7.65 8.68
CA THR A 130 5.48 6.33 8.61
C THR A 130 5.08 5.60 7.33
N ILE A 131 3.79 5.64 6.98
CA ILE A 131 3.31 5.03 5.72
C ILE A 131 3.93 5.75 4.52
N TYR A 132 3.95 7.08 4.53
CA TYR A 132 4.48 7.88 3.43
C TYR A 132 5.99 7.71 3.26
N ALA A 133 6.76 7.63 4.35
CA ALA A 133 8.18 7.31 4.29
C ALA A 133 8.42 5.90 3.71
N ALA A 134 7.64 4.91 4.14
CA ALA A 134 7.69 3.56 3.57
C ALA A 134 7.36 3.57 2.07
N ASP A 135 6.37 4.36 1.64
CA ASP A 135 6.00 4.54 0.22
C ASP A 135 7.21 5.01 -0.60
N TRP A 136 7.90 6.05 -0.12
CA TRP A 136 9.10 6.60 -0.75
C TRP A 136 10.30 5.65 -0.76
N LEU A 137 10.40 4.76 0.24
CA LEU A 137 11.46 3.76 0.29
C LEU A 137 11.17 2.55 -0.61
N VAL A 138 9.90 2.23 -0.82
CA VAL A 138 9.48 1.06 -1.58
C VAL A 138 9.34 1.40 -3.06
N TRP A 139 8.55 2.42 -3.42
CA TRP A 139 8.09 2.58 -4.79
C TRP A 139 9.10 3.18 -5.76
N PRO A 140 9.82 4.27 -5.46
CA PRO A 140 10.82 4.82 -6.38
C PRO A 140 11.92 3.79 -6.75
N PRO A 141 12.54 3.06 -5.81
CA PRO A 141 13.50 2.00 -6.15
C PRO A 141 12.86 0.86 -6.92
N THR A 142 11.64 0.45 -6.53
CA THR A 142 10.89 -0.61 -7.22
C THR A 142 10.61 -0.23 -8.67
N GLN A 143 10.15 0.99 -8.93
CA GLN A 143 9.87 1.48 -10.28
C GLN A 143 11.15 1.58 -11.12
N PHE A 144 12.26 2.00 -10.51
CA PHE A 144 13.56 1.99 -11.18
C PHE A 144 13.95 0.59 -11.65
N ILE A 145 13.90 -0.42 -10.77
CA ILE A 145 14.18 -1.82 -11.13
C ILE A 145 13.21 -2.32 -12.21
N ASN A 146 11.92 -2.05 -12.05
CA ASN A 146 10.87 -2.48 -12.96
C ASN A 146 11.08 -1.98 -14.40
N PHE A 147 11.46 -0.71 -14.57
CA PHE A 147 11.63 -0.12 -15.90
C PHE A 147 13.04 -0.28 -16.47
N TYR A 148 14.08 -0.23 -15.64
CA TYR A 148 15.47 -0.23 -16.07
C TYR A 148 16.07 -1.64 -16.17
N LEU A 149 15.83 -2.51 -15.18
CA LEU A 149 16.47 -3.83 -15.10
C LEU A 149 15.61 -4.96 -15.66
N LEU A 150 14.29 -4.87 -15.54
CA LEU A 150 13.40 -5.95 -15.92
C LEU A 150 12.88 -5.84 -17.36
N GLY A 151 12.98 -6.95 -18.09
CA GLY A 151 12.32 -7.11 -19.39
C GLY A 151 10.79 -7.10 -19.26
N PRO A 152 10.04 -6.64 -20.29
CA PRO A 152 8.59 -6.44 -20.21
C PRO A 152 7.77 -7.64 -19.71
N LYS A 153 8.22 -8.87 -19.99
CA LYS A 153 7.58 -10.12 -19.56
C LYS A 153 7.55 -10.35 -18.04
N TYR A 154 8.47 -9.76 -17.28
CA TYR A 154 8.60 -9.98 -15.83
C TYR A 154 8.03 -8.85 -14.98
N ARG A 155 7.78 -7.68 -15.58
CA ARG A 155 7.38 -6.45 -14.89
C ARG A 155 6.11 -6.60 -14.07
N VAL A 156 5.07 -7.20 -14.65
CA VAL A 156 3.77 -7.38 -13.99
C VAL A 156 3.89 -8.29 -12.76
N LEU A 157 4.61 -9.41 -12.90
CA LEU A 157 4.81 -10.34 -11.78
C LEU A 157 5.61 -9.67 -10.65
N TYR A 158 6.68 -8.97 -10.99
CA TYR A 158 7.52 -8.25 -10.03
C TYR A 158 6.73 -7.19 -9.26
N ILE A 159 6.01 -6.31 -9.97
CA ILE A 159 5.20 -5.27 -9.33
C ILE A 159 4.14 -5.89 -8.42
N ASN A 160 3.42 -6.91 -8.87
CA ASN A 160 2.40 -7.56 -8.04
C ASN A 160 2.99 -8.18 -6.77
N ALA A 161 4.21 -8.74 -6.83
CA ALA A 161 4.89 -9.27 -5.66
C ALA A 161 5.25 -8.17 -4.64
N ILE A 162 5.77 -7.04 -5.10
CA ILE A 162 6.06 -5.89 -4.23
C ILE A 162 4.76 -5.28 -3.68
N THR A 163 3.72 -5.14 -4.49
CA THR A 163 2.38 -4.70 -4.04
C THR A 163 1.85 -5.59 -2.94
N MET A 164 2.00 -6.92 -3.06
CA MET A 164 1.57 -7.85 -2.02
C MET A 164 2.32 -7.59 -0.70
N LEU A 165 3.65 -7.45 -0.74
CA LEU A 165 4.45 -7.14 0.46
C LEU A 165 4.04 -5.79 1.08
N TYR A 166 3.79 -4.79 0.24
CA TYR A 166 3.34 -3.48 0.70
C TYR A 166 1.94 -3.54 1.32
N ASN A 167 1.02 -4.35 0.78
CA ASN A 167 -0.29 -4.58 1.41
C ASN A 167 -0.17 -5.26 2.76
N VAL A 168 0.74 -6.24 2.93
CA VAL A 168 1.03 -6.83 4.25
C VAL A 168 1.46 -5.75 5.22
N PHE A 169 2.40 -4.89 4.81
CA PHE A 169 2.85 -3.76 5.62
C PHE A 169 1.70 -2.80 5.98
N LEU A 170 0.86 -2.41 5.01
CA LEU A 170 -0.28 -1.52 5.24
C LEU A 170 -1.29 -2.13 6.21
N CYS A 171 -1.66 -3.39 6.02
CA CYS A 171 -2.57 -4.10 6.93
C CYS A 171 -1.98 -4.21 8.33
N TYR A 172 -0.68 -4.49 8.44
CA TYR A 172 0.02 -4.56 9.73
C TYR A 172 0.05 -3.21 10.44
N ILE A 173 0.55 -2.14 9.78
CA ILE A 173 0.65 -0.81 10.38
C ILE A 173 -0.73 -0.23 10.71
N LYS A 174 -1.77 -0.55 9.95
CA LYS A 174 -3.15 -0.14 10.25
C LYS A 174 -3.62 -0.69 11.60
N HIS A 175 -3.24 -1.92 11.95
CA HIS A 175 -3.74 -2.60 13.14
C HIS A 175 -2.75 -2.67 14.31
N ASN A 176 -1.50 -2.25 14.10
CA ASN A 176 -0.45 -2.31 15.11
C ASN A 176 0.35 -1.00 15.16
N ASP A 177 0.81 -0.65 16.36
CA ASP A 177 1.60 0.57 16.59
C ASP A 177 3.09 0.27 16.86
N ASP A 178 3.52 -1.00 16.74
CA ASP A 178 4.88 -1.45 17.08
C ASP A 178 5.98 -0.70 16.34
N LEU A 179 5.78 -0.43 15.05
CA LEU A 179 6.79 0.27 14.26
C LEU A 179 6.90 1.73 14.70
N LEU A 180 5.78 2.35 15.09
CA LEU A 180 5.77 3.71 15.62
C LEU A 180 6.47 3.77 16.98
N SER A 181 6.19 2.80 17.84
CA SER A 181 6.83 2.73 19.16
C SER A 181 8.33 2.50 19.04
N PHE A 182 8.76 1.65 18.11
CA PHE A 182 10.17 1.45 17.79
C PHE A 182 10.85 2.75 17.31
N LEU A 183 10.28 3.43 16.30
CA LEU A 183 10.85 4.67 15.77
C LEU A 183 10.92 5.80 16.83
N ASN A 184 9.89 5.91 17.67
CA ASN A 184 9.90 6.89 18.77
C ASN A 184 10.92 6.53 19.87
N SER A 185 11.23 5.24 20.05
CA SER A 185 12.21 4.78 21.04
C SER A 185 13.66 5.06 20.61
N GLU A 186 13.96 5.00 19.31
CA GLU A 186 15.29 5.38 18.79
C GLU A 186 15.54 6.89 18.92
N ASP A 187 14.54 7.72 18.60
CA ASP A 187 14.64 9.19 18.67
C ASP A 187 14.83 9.69 20.12
N SER A 188 14.29 8.95 21.11
CA SER A 188 14.49 9.24 22.53
C SER A 188 15.81 8.69 23.09
N GLY A 189 16.38 7.64 22.47
CA GLY A 189 17.67 7.05 22.85
C GLY A 189 18.88 7.90 22.48
N ASP A 190 18.84 8.61 21.35
CA ASP A 190 19.93 9.49 20.90
C ASP A 190 20.03 10.82 21.67
N SER A 191 19.01 11.16 22.47
CA SER A 191 19.05 12.32 23.38
C SER A 191 19.77 12.05 24.70
N ALA A 192 20.24 10.82 24.95
CA ALA A 192 20.88 10.41 26.20
C ALA A 192 22.28 9.81 25.97
N ALA A 193 23.23 10.61 25.47
CA ALA A 193 24.66 10.32 25.59
C ALA A 193 25.36 11.31 26.54
N PRO A 194 26.33 10.86 27.35
CA PRO A 194 26.63 11.44 28.64
C PRO A 194 27.57 12.64 28.54
N GLY A 195 27.21 13.73 29.20
CA GLY A 195 28.17 14.78 29.58
C GLY A 195 29.24 14.18 30.48
N LYS A 196 30.36 13.77 29.89
CA LYS A 196 31.65 13.63 30.57
C LYS A 196 32.32 15.00 30.59
N GLY A 197 32.71 15.46 31.77
CA GLY A 197 33.47 16.69 32.00
C GLY A 197 33.46 17.06 33.46
#